data_AF-X4ZWQ9-F1
#
_entry.id   AF-X4ZWQ9-F1
#
_cell.length_a   1.000
_cell.length_b   1.000
_cell.length_c   1.000
_cell.angle_alpha   90.00
_cell.angle_beta   90.00
_cell.angle_gamma   90.00
#
_symmetry.space_group_name_H-M   'P 1'
#
loop_
_entity.id
_entity.type
_entity.pdbx_description
1 polymer ?
#
loop_
_entity_poly.entity_id
_entity_poly.type
_entity_poly.pdbx_seq_one_letter_code
_entity_poly.pdbx_strand_id
1 'polypeptide(L)'
;MISPIFSLLLLAFALSLDGFGVGITYGLRKLKIPLLSVLIISFCSGVVMCVSMQVGSLLAKIVSPHLASLFGAVIILLMGCWSLVQLMMQKEGKPDDEAALGTVAKDSEELPALADGAAKAEPDSSAVFSWELRRLGIVIQILRTPSSADMDQSGSISSTEALVLGIALSLDAFGAGLGAALLGFNPLWTSLVIALFSGSILVLGLNTGLRFAGSVWMKRASVLPALLLIAIGILKLL
;
A
#
# COMPACT_ATOMS: atom_id res chain seq x y z
N MET A 1 -26.74 3.66 -14.32
CA MET A 1 -26.69 2.30 -13.72
C MET A 1 -25.36 1.65 -14.08
N ILE A 2 -24.32 1.93 -13.29
CA ILE A 2 -23.05 1.22 -13.43
C ILE A 2 -23.28 -0.19 -12.85
N SER A 3 -22.90 -1.25 -13.57
CA SER A 3 -23.07 -2.61 -13.06
C SER A 3 -22.18 -2.81 -11.82
N PRO A 4 -22.63 -3.57 -10.80
CA PRO A 4 -21.85 -3.80 -9.58
C PRO A 4 -20.48 -4.44 -9.88
N ILE A 5 -20.42 -5.22 -10.95
CA ILE A 5 -19.19 -5.84 -11.46
C ILE A 5 -18.20 -4.78 -11.96
N PHE A 6 -18.68 -3.75 -12.64
CA PHE A 6 -17.82 -2.66 -13.13
C PHE A 6 -17.24 -1.84 -11.97
N SER A 7 -18.04 -1.49 -10.97
CA SER A 7 -17.55 -0.77 -9.79
C SER A 7 -16.54 -1.59 -8.98
N LEU A 8 -16.74 -2.91 -8.89
CA LEU A 8 -15.80 -3.83 -8.25
C LEU A 8 -14.49 -3.89 -9.03
N LEU A 9 -14.54 -4.03 -10.35
CA LEU A 9 -13.35 -4.01 -11.22
C LEU A 9 -12.58 -2.69 -11.11
N LEU A 10 -13.29 -1.56 -11.09
CA LEU A 10 -12.68 -0.24 -11.00
C LEU A 10 -12.02 -0.02 -9.63
N LEU A 11 -12.67 -0.47 -8.55
CA LEU A 11 -12.07 -0.51 -7.21
C LEU A 11 -10.85 -1.42 -7.14
N ALA A 12 -10.95 -2.65 -7.65
CA ALA A 12 -9.85 -3.60 -7.63
C ALA A 12 -8.65 -3.10 -8.43
N PHE A 13 -8.90 -2.45 -9.56
CA PHE A 13 -7.86 -1.78 -10.34
C PHE A 13 -7.24 -0.61 -9.58
N ALA A 14 -8.06 0.29 -9.01
CA ALA A 14 -7.58 1.45 -8.24
C ALA A 14 -6.65 1.06 -7.09
N LEU A 15 -7.04 0.06 -6.29
CA LEU A 15 -6.27 -0.40 -5.12
C LEU A 15 -5.03 -1.22 -5.48
N SER A 16 -5.01 -1.82 -6.67
CA SER A 16 -3.88 -2.64 -7.10
C SER A 16 -2.80 -1.81 -7.81
N LEU A 17 -3.07 -0.55 -8.15
CA LEU A 17 -2.12 0.35 -8.80
C LEU A 17 -0.95 0.73 -7.90
N ASP A 18 -1.09 0.64 -6.58
CA ASP A 18 0.04 0.82 -5.66
C ASP A 18 1.06 -0.31 -5.87
N GLY A 19 0.57 -1.53 -6.08
CA GLY A 19 1.39 -2.69 -6.48
C GLY A 19 2.00 -2.55 -7.88
N PHE A 20 1.32 -1.84 -8.80
CA PHE A 20 1.88 -1.51 -10.11
C PHE A 20 3.12 -0.62 -9.99
N GLY A 21 3.05 0.44 -9.17
CA GLY A 21 4.16 1.36 -8.96
C GLY A 21 5.39 0.68 -8.34
N VAL A 22 5.16 -0.18 -7.35
CA VAL A 22 6.20 -1.03 -6.77
C VAL A 22 6.78 -2.01 -7.81
N GLY A 23 5.92 -2.67 -8.59
CA GLY A 23 6.34 -3.57 -9.66
C GLY A 23 7.21 -2.85 -10.70
N ILE A 24 6.80 -1.66 -11.13
CA ILE A 24 7.58 -0.80 -12.02
C ILE A 24 8.95 -0.49 -11.42
N THR A 25 8.99 -0.07 -10.16
CA THR A 25 10.23 0.31 -9.47
C THR A 25 11.20 -0.85 -9.40
N TYR A 26 10.72 -2.06 -9.12
CA TYR A 26 11.55 -3.26 -9.12
C TYR A 26 11.93 -3.74 -10.53
N GLY A 27 11.07 -3.49 -11.52
CA GLY A 27 11.36 -3.76 -12.93
C GLY A 27 12.49 -2.88 -13.46
N LEU A 28 12.50 -1.59 -13.09
CA LEU A 28 13.60 -0.68 -13.41
C LEU A 28 14.94 -1.12 -12.83
N ARG A 29 14.90 -1.65 -11.59
CA ARG A 29 16.08 -2.18 -10.90
C ARG A 29 16.50 -3.56 -11.40
N LYS A 30 15.80 -4.10 -12.41
CA LYS A 30 16.06 -5.42 -13.02
C LYS A 30 16.03 -6.57 -12.01
N LEU A 31 15.23 -6.43 -10.94
CA LEU A 31 15.07 -7.47 -9.93
C LEU A 31 14.19 -8.60 -10.46
N LYS A 32 14.51 -9.83 -10.06
CA LYS A 32 13.72 -11.01 -10.41
C LYS A 32 12.77 -11.35 -9.26
N ILE A 33 11.47 -11.19 -9.49
CA ILE A 33 10.45 -11.63 -8.53
C ILE A 33 9.96 -13.02 -8.98
N PRO A 34 10.30 -14.11 -8.27
CA PRO A 34 9.81 -15.44 -8.62
C PRO A 34 8.29 -15.52 -8.40
N LEU A 35 7.62 -16.42 -9.12
CA LEU A 35 6.15 -16.55 -9.08
C LEU A 35 5.64 -16.86 -7.65
N LEU A 36 6.42 -17.60 -6.86
CA LEU A 36 6.10 -17.87 -5.46
C LEU A 36 6.01 -16.59 -4.63
N SER A 37 6.94 -15.65 -4.81
CA SER A 37 6.95 -14.36 -4.11
C SER A 37 5.74 -13.50 -4.52
N VAL A 38 5.37 -13.50 -5.80
CA VAL A 38 4.15 -12.82 -6.28
C VAL A 38 2.89 -13.41 -5.62
N LEU A 39 2.83 -14.74 -5.49
CA LEU A 39 1.71 -15.43 -4.85
C LEU A 39 1.63 -15.08 -3.36
N ILE A 40 2.76 -15.00 -2.66
CA ILE A 40 2.81 -14.58 -1.25
C ILE A 40 2.30 -13.15 -1.09
N ILE A 41 2.73 -12.22 -1.94
CA ILE A 41 2.31 -10.80 -1.90
C ILE A 41 0.80 -10.69 -2.15
N SER A 42 0.28 -11.37 -3.17
CA SER A 42 -1.14 -11.32 -3.54
C SER A 42 -2.03 -11.97 -2.49
N PHE A 43 -1.58 -13.09 -1.90
CA PHE A 43 -2.25 -13.75 -0.80
C PHE A 43 -2.30 -12.85 0.44
N CYS A 44 -1.15 -12.25 0.81
CA CYS A 44 -1.08 -11.31 1.93
C CYS A 44 -2.05 -10.13 1.73
N SER A 45 -2.06 -9.55 0.52
CA SER A 45 -2.98 -8.46 0.16
C SER A 45 -4.45 -8.88 0.27
N GLY A 46 -4.78 -10.09 -0.19
CA GLY A 46 -6.11 -10.67 -0.04
C GLY A 46 -6.53 -10.84 1.42
N VAL A 47 -5.64 -11.35 2.27
CA VAL A 47 -5.90 -11.55 3.71
C VAL A 47 -6.14 -10.21 4.40
N VAL A 48 -5.25 -9.24 4.21
CA VAL A 48 -5.38 -7.91 4.84
C VAL A 48 -6.64 -7.20 4.36
N MET A 49 -6.95 -7.27 3.05
CA MET A 49 -8.18 -6.73 2.50
C MET A 49 -9.42 -7.42 3.08
N CYS A 50 -9.41 -8.74 3.22
CA CYS A 50 -10.50 -9.50 3.83
C CYS A 50 -10.73 -9.08 5.29
N VAL A 51 -9.66 -8.99 6.09
CA VAL A 51 -9.72 -8.52 7.49
C VAL A 51 -10.26 -7.10 7.56
N SER A 52 -9.72 -6.19 6.74
CA SER A 52 -10.17 -4.80 6.66
C SER A 52 -11.67 -4.71 6.36
N MET A 53 -12.13 -5.41 5.33
CA MET A 53 -13.54 -5.42 4.94
C MET A 53 -14.41 -6.10 5.99
N GLN A 54 -13.92 -7.11 6.71
CA GLN A 54 -14.65 -7.73 7.80
C GLN A 54 -14.87 -6.74 8.93
N VAL A 55 -13.85 -5.99 9.33
CA VAL A 55 -13.94 -4.90 10.31
C VAL A 55 -14.90 -3.82 9.83
N GLY A 56 -14.79 -3.39 8.57
CA GLY A 56 -15.67 -2.37 7.98
C GLY A 56 -17.13 -2.82 7.90
N SER A 57 -17.38 -4.10 7.62
CA SER A 57 -18.73 -4.67 7.57
C SER A 57 -19.36 -4.78 8.97
N LEU A 58 -18.55 -5.01 10.02
CA LEU A 58 -19.02 -4.97 11.40
C LEU A 58 -19.39 -3.55 11.80
N LEU A 59 -18.57 -2.57 11.41
CA LEU A 59 -18.84 -1.15 11.62
C LEU A 59 -20.12 -0.70 10.88
N ALA A 60 -20.32 -1.19 9.65
CA ALA A 60 -21.52 -0.92 8.84
C ALA A 60 -22.82 -1.40 9.50
N LYS A 61 -22.77 -2.43 10.36
CA LYS A 61 -23.96 -2.93 11.08
C LYS A 61 -24.36 -2.03 12.26
N ILE A 62 -23.41 -1.29 12.82
CA ILE A 62 -23.62 -0.41 13.98
C ILE A 62 -24.10 0.97 13.51
N VAL A 63 -23.68 1.37 12.32
CA VAL A 63 -23.98 2.69 11.73
C VAL A 63 -25.21 2.61 10.82
N SER A 64 -26.01 3.68 10.75
CA SER A 64 -27.18 3.70 9.86
C SER A 64 -26.75 3.49 8.40
N PRO A 65 -27.56 2.83 7.54
CA PRO A 65 -27.17 2.52 6.16
C PRO A 65 -26.75 3.75 5.35
N HIS A 66 -27.42 4.89 5.59
CA HIS A 66 -27.14 6.13 4.89
C HIS A 66 -25.80 6.74 5.33
N LEU A 67 -25.52 6.70 6.65
CA LEU A 67 -24.26 7.18 7.21
C LEU A 67 -23.10 6.26 6.83
N ALA A 68 -23.28 4.94 6.83
CA ALA A 68 -22.25 3.99 6.41
C ALA A 68 -21.80 4.27 4.96
N SER A 69 -22.74 4.44 4.03
CA SER A 69 -22.40 4.79 2.65
C SER A 69 -21.68 6.14 2.55
N LEU A 70 -22.10 7.15 3.32
CA LEU A 70 -21.45 8.46 3.34
C LEU A 70 -20.01 8.35 3.88
N PHE A 71 -19.82 7.69 5.02
CA PHE A 71 -18.50 7.48 5.62
C PHE A 71 -17.58 6.70 4.69
N GLY A 72 -18.08 5.64 4.04
CA GLY A 72 -17.30 4.86 3.08
C GLY A 72 -16.81 5.69 1.90
N ALA A 73 -17.70 6.50 1.32
CA ALA A 73 -17.33 7.38 0.21
C ALA A 73 -16.35 8.48 0.64
N VAL A 74 -16.55 9.09 1.81
CA VAL A 74 -15.67 10.12 2.37
C VAL A 74 -14.27 9.55 2.66
N ILE A 75 -14.17 8.36 3.25
CA ILE A 75 -12.88 7.71 3.54
C ILE A 75 -12.09 7.48 2.24
N ILE A 76 -12.72 6.92 1.21
CA ILE A 76 -12.08 6.67 -0.08
C ILE A 76 -11.67 7.97 -0.78
N LEU A 77 -12.54 8.99 -0.73
CA LEU A 77 -12.28 10.29 -1.32
C LEU A 77 -11.09 10.98 -0.63
N LEU A 78 -11.06 10.99 0.71
CA LEU A 78 -9.97 11.58 1.48
C LEU A 78 -8.63 10.86 1.22
N MET A 79 -8.62 9.52 1.19
CA MET A 79 -7.44 8.73 0.81
C MET A 79 -6.94 9.10 -0.60
N GLY A 80 -7.83 9.20 -1.58
CA GLY A 80 -7.48 9.58 -2.95
C GLY A 80 -6.95 11.02 -3.04
N CYS A 81 -7.59 11.97 -2.36
CA CYS A 81 -7.12 13.35 -2.30
C CYS A 81 -5.77 13.48 -1.60
N TRP A 82 -5.57 12.77 -0.49
CA TRP A 82 -4.31 12.73 0.24
C TRP A 82 -3.16 12.23 -0.64
N SER A 83 -3.36 11.09 -1.30
CA SER A 83 -2.41 10.52 -2.26
C SER A 83 -2.08 11.50 -3.40
N LEU A 84 -3.08 12.24 -3.90
CA LEU A 84 -2.86 13.24 -4.95
C LEU A 84 -2.04 14.45 -4.47
N VAL A 85 -2.34 14.97 -3.28
CA VAL A 85 -1.61 16.11 -2.69
C VAL A 85 -0.16 15.72 -2.41
N GLN A 86 0.09 14.53 -1.86
CA GLN A 86 1.44 14.02 -1.62
C GLN A 86 2.29 14.01 -2.90
N LEU A 87 1.71 13.61 -4.02
CA LEU A 87 2.39 13.56 -5.31
C LEU A 87 2.70 14.96 -5.87
N MET A 88 1.85 15.96 -5.59
CA MET A 88 2.11 17.35 -5.98
C MET A 88 3.19 18.00 -5.11
N MET A 89 3.20 17.72 -3.81
CA MET A 89 4.19 18.26 -2.86
C MET A 89 5.61 17.69 -3.10
N GLN A 90 5.74 16.48 -3.65
CA GLN A 90 7.03 15.90 -4.01
C GLN A 90 7.72 16.56 -5.23
N LYS A 91 7.07 17.50 -5.92
CA LYS A 91 7.57 18.08 -7.18
C LYS A 91 8.54 19.27 -7.00
N GLU A 92 8.75 19.79 -5.79
CA GLU A 92 9.54 21.02 -5.57
C GLU A 92 10.96 20.82 -4.99
N GLY A 93 11.48 19.59 -4.89
CA GLY A 93 12.84 19.31 -4.38
C GLY A 93 13.76 18.63 -5.39
N LYS A 94 14.62 19.41 -6.07
CA LYS A 94 15.86 19.07 -6.82
C LYS A 94 15.80 18.05 -8.00
N PRO A 95 16.34 18.41 -9.20
CA PRO A 95 16.59 17.46 -10.27
C PRO A 95 17.98 16.82 -10.13
N ASP A 96 18.04 15.55 -10.54
CA ASP A 96 19.21 14.69 -10.79
C ASP A 96 19.72 13.82 -9.61
N ASP A 97 19.67 12.51 -9.84
CA ASP A 97 20.09 11.34 -9.01
C ASP A 97 19.18 10.78 -7.90
N GLU A 98 17.87 11.03 -7.93
CA GLU A 98 16.88 10.35 -7.06
C GLU A 98 15.72 9.71 -7.84
N ALA A 99 16.01 8.70 -8.67
CA ALA A 99 15.01 7.78 -9.23
C ALA A 99 14.40 6.82 -8.17
N ALA A 100 14.34 7.26 -6.91
CA ALA A 100 14.01 6.48 -5.74
C ALA A 100 13.22 7.34 -4.74
N LEU A 101 12.10 7.92 -5.16
CA LEU A 101 11.18 8.60 -4.24
C LEU A 101 10.19 7.59 -3.66
N GLY A 102 10.73 6.68 -2.85
CA GLY A 102 9.97 6.11 -1.75
C GLY A 102 9.85 7.17 -0.66
N THR A 103 8.67 7.20 -0.03
CA THR A 103 8.49 7.52 1.39
C THR A 103 8.76 8.95 1.84
N VAL A 104 7.69 9.68 2.15
CA VAL A 104 7.68 10.59 3.31
C VAL A 104 6.33 10.47 4.02
N ALA A 105 6.34 9.69 5.11
CA ALA A 105 5.52 9.99 6.27
C ALA A 105 6.16 11.18 7.02
N LYS A 106 5.33 12.10 7.55
CA LYS A 106 5.55 12.95 8.76
C LYS A 106 4.46 14.02 8.81
N ASP A 107 3.49 13.90 9.71
CA ASP A 107 3.53 14.26 11.15
C ASP A 107 3.15 15.73 11.39
N SER A 108 2.02 15.94 12.09
CA SER A 108 1.89 16.75 13.33
C SER A 108 0.69 17.71 13.35
N GLU A 109 -0.08 17.67 14.44
CA GLU A 109 -0.27 18.82 15.33
C GLU A 109 -0.57 18.34 16.78
N GLU A 110 0.51 18.27 17.56
CA GLU A 110 0.77 18.70 18.97
C GLU A 110 -0.38 19.09 19.94
N LEU A 111 -0.32 18.99 21.30
CA LEU A 111 0.73 19.20 22.35
C LEU A 111 0.12 18.77 23.75
N PRO A 112 0.77 18.87 24.98
CA PRO A 112 2.17 19.08 25.37
C PRO A 112 2.80 18.15 26.45
N ALA A 113 4.14 18.18 26.45
CA ALA A 113 5.13 18.26 27.56
C ALA A 113 5.16 17.23 28.72
N LEU A 114 6.32 16.60 28.93
CA LEU A 114 7.34 16.98 29.93
C LEU A 114 8.55 16.02 29.91
N ALA A 115 9.76 16.61 30.00
CA ALA A 115 10.98 16.24 30.75
C ALA A 115 11.29 14.74 31.05
N ASP A 116 12.51 14.20 31.07
CA ASP A 116 13.88 14.74 31.19
C ASP A 116 14.87 13.55 31.07
N GLY A 117 16.15 13.81 30.76
CA GLY A 117 17.26 13.18 31.50
C GLY A 117 17.90 11.84 31.06
N ALA A 118 19.08 11.96 30.42
CA ALA A 118 20.36 11.31 30.80
C ALA A 118 20.62 9.78 30.66
N ALA A 119 21.48 9.45 29.67
CA ALA A 119 22.72 8.65 29.71
C ALA A 119 22.95 7.47 30.71
N LYS A 120 23.26 6.26 30.19
CA LYS A 120 24.56 5.50 30.31
C LYS A 120 24.44 3.96 30.16
N ALA A 121 25.36 3.41 29.36
CA ALA A 121 26.13 2.16 29.48
C ALA A 121 25.49 0.78 29.82
N GLU A 122 25.75 -0.19 28.93
CA GLU A 122 25.58 -1.67 28.97
C GLU A 122 26.37 -2.36 30.12
N PRO A 123 26.33 -3.71 30.39
CA PRO A 123 25.84 -4.82 29.54
C PRO A 123 25.21 -6.07 30.23
N ASP A 124 24.81 -7.01 29.36
CA ASP A 124 24.93 -8.47 29.51
C ASP A 124 23.77 -9.32 30.08
N SER A 125 22.75 -9.54 29.24
CA SER A 125 21.94 -10.79 29.19
C SER A 125 21.25 -11.02 27.83
N SER A 126 21.65 -10.29 26.78
CA SER A 126 20.83 -10.02 25.60
C SER A 126 21.16 -10.86 24.35
N ALA A 127 21.87 -11.99 24.46
CA ALA A 127 22.23 -12.79 23.29
C ALA A 127 21.00 -13.47 22.61
N VAL A 128 19.93 -13.78 23.37
CA VAL A 128 18.72 -14.43 22.82
C VAL A 128 17.65 -13.41 22.44
N PHE A 129 17.46 -12.35 23.23
CA PHE A 129 16.52 -11.25 22.92
C PHE A 129 16.97 -10.39 21.75
N SER A 130 18.28 -10.25 21.51
CA SER A 130 18.80 -9.46 20.38
C SER A 130 18.52 -10.10 19.02
N TRP A 131 18.32 -11.42 18.95
CA TRP A 131 18.01 -12.11 17.69
C TRP A 131 16.58 -11.81 17.22
N GLU A 132 15.61 -11.83 18.14
CA GLU A 132 14.22 -11.44 17.88
C GLU A 132 14.11 -9.93 17.58
N LEU A 133 14.83 -9.07 18.32
CA LEU A 133 14.85 -7.63 18.06
C LEU A 133 15.46 -7.28 16.70
N ARG A 134 16.45 -8.03 16.22
CA ARG A 134 17.03 -7.82 14.89
C ARG A 134 16.04 -8.21 13.79
N ARG A 135 15.28 -9.31 13.96
CA ARG A 135 14.21 -9.71 13.03
C ARG A 135 13.05 -8.70 13.02
N LEU A 136 12.65 -8.18 14.17
CA LEU A 136 11.62 -7.13 14.28
C LEU A 136 12.13 -5.80 13.70
N GLY A 137 13.40 -5.45 13.91
CA GLY A 137 14.04 -4.29 13.31
C GLY A 137 14.01 -4.33 11.78
N ILE A 138 14.23 -5.50 11.18
CA ILE A 138 14.12 -5.71 9.73
C ILE A 138 12.69 -5.47 9.24
N VAL A 139 11.67 -6.00 9.93
CA VAL A 139 10.26 -5.78 9.56
C VAL A 139 9.88 -4.30 9.64
N ILE A 140 10.26 -3.63 10.73
CA ILE A 140 9.98 -2.20 10.95
C ILE A 140 10.69 -1.35 9.89
N GLN A 141 11.93 -1.70 9.53
CA GLN A 141 12.70 -0.98 8.51
C GLN A 141 12.10 -1.15 7.11
N ILE A 142 11.56 -2.32 6.77
CA ILE A 142 10.90 -2.54 5.48
C ILE A 142 9.54 -1.83 5.42
N LEU A 143 8.78 -1.79 6.53
CA LEU A 143 7.58 -0.96 6.61
C LEU A 143 7.89 0.53 6.40
N ARG A 144 9.11 0.96 6.77
CA ARG A 144 9.56 2.34 6.61
C ARG A 144 10.02 2.67 5.18
N THR A 145 10.49 1.68 4.42
CA THR A 145 11.01 1.87 3.05
C THR A 145 10.63 0.70 2.13
N PRO A 146 9.35 0.59 1.71
CA PRO A 146 8.86 -0.54 0.90
C PRO A 146 9.46 -0.58 -0.52
N SER A 147 10.20 0.46 -0.94
CA SER A 147 10.89 0.55 -2.23
C SER A 147 12.26 -0.16 -2.26
N SER A 148 12.72 -0.71 -1.15
CA SER A 148 13.95 -1.51 -1.05
C SER A 148 13.69 -2.79 -0.26
N ALA A 149 12.82 -3.66 -0.81
CA ALA A 149 12.52 -4.96 -0.20
C ALA A 149 13.60 -6.03 -0.44
N ASP A 150 14.49 -5.83 -1.42
CA ASP A 150 15.69 -6.66 -1.61
C ASP A 150 16.72 -6.29 -0.54
N MET A 151 16.64 -6.97 0.61
CA MET A 151 17.41 -6.69 1.82
C MET A 151 18.78 -7.38 1.77
N ASP A 152 18.85 -8.54 1.13
CA ASP A 152 20.09 -9.29 0.96
C ASP A 152 20.88 -8.91 -0.31
N GLN A 153 20.36 -7.97 -1.11
CA GLN A 153 20.94 -7.52 -2.38
C GLN A 153 21.22 -8.68 -3.34
N SER A 154 20.43 -9.75 -3.25
CA SER A 154 20.59 -10.94 -4.10
C SER A 154 20.15 -10.69 -5.55
N GLY A 155 19.45 -9.58 -5.81
CA GLY A 155 18.82 -9.32 -7.09
C GLY A 155 17.53 -10.12 -7.32
N SER A 156 17.04 -10.82 -6.28
CA SER A 156 15.81 -11.59 -6.30
C SER A 156 15.01 -11.42 -5.02
N ILE A 157 13.68 -11.35 -5.12
CA ILE A 157 12.84 -11.21 -3.91
C ILE A 157 12.56 -12.59 -3.32
N SER A 158 13.13 -12.87 -2.16
CA SER A 158 12.87 -14.08 -1.38
C SER A 158 11.45 -14.13 -0.82
N SER A 159 10.98 -15.32 -0.42
CA SER A 159 9.63 -15.50 0.15
C SER A 159 9.38 -14.65 1.40
N THR A 160 10.41 -14.44 2.22
CA THR A 160 10.32 -13.62 3.44
C THR A 160 10.27 -12.13 3.12
N GLU A 161 11.07 -11.65 2.17
CA GLU A 161 11.01 -10.26 1.71
C GLU A 161 9.67 -9.97 1.01
N ALA A 162 9.17 -10.94 0.25
CA ALA A 162 7.84 -10.88 -0.37
C ALA A 162 6.72 -10.78 0.67
N LEU A 163 6.83 -11.50 1.79
CA LEU A 163 5.87 -11.40 2.89
C LEU A 163 5.85 -9.99 3.47
N VAL A 164 7.02 -9.43 3.79
CA VAL A 164 7.09 -8.10 4.40
C VAL A 164 6.66 -7.02 3.41
N LEU A 165 7.06 -7.12 2.14
CA LEU A 165 6.58 -6.25 1.08
C LEU A 165 5.06 -6.32 0.90
N GLY A 166 4.50 -7.53 0.95
CA GLY A 166 3.05 -7.76 0.89
C GLY A 166 2.31 -7.11 2.05
N ILE A 167 2.85 -7.20 3.28
CA ILE A 167 2.27 -6.54 4.45
C ILE A 167 2.34 -5.01 4.30
N ALA A 168 3.50 -4.49 3.90
CA ALA A 168 3.70 -3.04 3.72
C ALA A 168 2.72 -2.45 2.69
N LEU A 169 2.59 -3.12 1.53
CA LEU A 169 1.70 -2.68 0.45
C LEU A 169 0.22 -2.82 0.83
N SER A 170 -0.15 -3.88 1.54
CA SER A 170 -1.55 -4.14 1.87
C SER A 170 -2.09 -3.29 3.03
N LEU A 171 -1.21 -2.85 3.93
CA LEU A 171 -1.56 -1.88 4.99
C LEU A 171 -1.98 -0.54 4.41
N ASP A 172 -1.39 -0.11 3.29
CA ASP A 172 -1.77 1.12 2.58
C ASP A 172 -3.22 1.05 2.06
N ALA A 173 -3.62 -0.12 1.54
CA ALA A 173 -4.97 -0.36 1.06
C ALA A 173 -5.99 -0.67 2.17
N PHE A 174 -5.58 -0.73 3.45
CA PHE A 174 -6.47 -1.07 4.56
C PHE A 174 -7.59 -0.05 4.75
N GLY A 175 -7.30 1.25 4.66
CA GLY A 175 -8.31 2.30 4.80
C GLY A 175 -9.37 2.25 3.71
N ALA A 176 -8.93 1.99 2.48
CA ALA A 176 -9.84 1.85 1.34
C ALA A 176 -10.67 0.55 1.40
N GLY A 177 -10.14 -0.54 1.97
CA GLY A 177 -10.90 -1.75 2.27
C GLY A 177 -12.03 -1.51 3.27
N LEU A 178 -11.77 -0.72 4.32
CA LEU A 178 -12.78 -0.30 5.29
C LEU A 178 -13.88 0.52 4.60
N GLY A 179 -13.49 1.50 3.78
CA GLY A 179 -14.41 2.33 2.99
C GLY A 179 -15.24 1.51 2.00
N ALA A 180 -14.65 0.51 1.33
CA ALA A 180 -15.34 -0.37 0.41
C ALA A 180 -16.39 -1.23 1.12
N ALA A 181 -16.10 -1.77 2.30
CA ALA A 181 -17.09 -2.51 3.08
C ALA A 181 -18.27 -1.62 3.51
N LEU A 182 -18.01 -0.37 3.88
CA LEU A 182 -19.04 0.61 4.23
C LEU A 182 -19.91 1.02 3.03
N LEU A 183 -19.37 0.97 1.81
CA LEU A 183 -20.11 1.14 0.55
C LEU A 183 -20.98 -0.07 0.16
N GLY A 184 -20.96 -1.13 0.96
CA GLY A 184 -21.78 -2.33 0.77
C GLY A 184 -21.19 -3.37 -0.19
N PHE A 185 -19.88 -3.30 -0.48
CA PHE A 185 -19.21 -4.35 -1.25
C PHE A 185 -19.11 -5.65 -0.44
N ASN A 186 -19.29 -6.80 -1.09
CA ASN A 186 -19.18 -8.10 -0.43
C ASN A 186 -17.71 -8.41 -0.07
N PRO A 187 -17.36 -8.62 1.21
CA PRO A 187 -15.98 -8.82 1.65
C PRO A 187 -15.25 -9.98 0.96
N LEU A 188 -15.92 -11.13 0.80
CA LEU A 188 -15.29 -12.35 0.30
C LEU A 188 -14.94 -12.24 -1.19
N TRP A 189 -15.91 -11.80 -2.01
CA TRP A 189 -15.68 -11.64 -3.45
C TRP A 189 -14.70 -10.51 -3.76
N THR A 190 -14.78 -9.40 -3.02
CA THR A 190 -13.94 -8.23 -3.27
C THR A 190 -12.48 -8.51 -2.91
N SER A 191 -12.22 -9.13 -1.75
CA SER A 191 -10.85 -9.51 -1.35
C SER A 191 -10.23 -10.54 -2.29
N LEU A 192 -11.00 -11.52 -2.77
CA LEU A 192 -10.52 -12.50 -3.76
C LEU A 192 -10.12 -11.82 -5.08
N VAL A 193 -10.98 -10.95 -5.61
CA VAL A 193 -10.69 -10.25 -6.86
C VAL A 193 -9.48 -9.32 -6.71
N ILE A 194 -9.38 -8.58 -5.60
CA ILE A 194 -8.23 -7.72 -5.30
C ILE A 194 -6.94 -8.53 -5.17
N ALA A 195 -6.98 -9.70 -4.51
CA ALA A 195 -5.82 -10.58 -4.43
C ALA A 195 -5.33 -10.97 -5.83
N LEU A 196 -6.23 -11.46 -6.69
CA LEU A 196 -5.87 -11.85 -8.07
C LEU A 196 -5.39 -10.66 -8.91
N PHE A 197 -6.04 -9.50 -8.78
CA PHE A 197 -5.64 -8.28 -9.48
C PHE A 197 -4.26 -7.80 -9.02
N SER A 198 -3.99 -7.77 -7.72
CA SER A 198 -2.72 -7.27 -7.18
C SER A 198 -1.52 -8.05 -7.71
N GLY A 199 -1.59 -9.38 -7.75
CA GLY A 199 -0.52 -10.21 -8.29
C GLY A 199 -0.34 -10.00 -9.80
N SER A 200 -1.44 -9.91 -10.55
CA SER A 200 -1.40 -9.67 -11.99
C SER A 200 -0.82 -8.30 -12.33
N ILE A 201 -1.24 -7.26 -11.61
CA ILE A 201 -0.79 -5.89 -11.81
C ILE A 201 0.66 -5.70 -11.35
N LEU A 202 1.10 -6.36 -10.28
CA LEU A 202 2.51 -6.34 -9.88
C LEU A 202 3.41 -6.93 -10.97
N VAL A 203 3.01 -8.04 -11.59
CA VAL A 203 3.77 -8.67 -12.71
C VAL A 203 3.74 -7.78 -13.95
N LEU A 204 2.60 -7.15 -14.26
CA LEU A 204 2.52 -6.18 -15.34
C LEU A 204 3.42 -4.98 -15.08
N GLY A 205 3.47 -4.49 -13.83
CA GLY A 205 4.36 -3.43 -13.40
C GLY A 205 5.83 -3.81 -13.59
N LEU A 206 6.21 -5.01 -13.14
CA LEU A 206 7.56 -5.56 -13.31
C LEU A 206 7.97 -5.61 -14.79
N ASN A 207 7.13 -6.20 -15.63
CA ASN A 207 7.38 -6.28 -17.07
C ASN A 207 7.42 -4.91 -17.74
N THR A 208 6.57 -3.97 -17.30
CA THR A 208 6.55 -2.60 -17.82
C THR A 208 7.82 -1.85 -17.42
N GLY A 209 8.25 -1.95 -16.15
CA GLY A 209 9.48 -1.36 -15.65
C GLY A 209 10.72 -1.90 -16.35
N LEU A 210 10.77 -3.22 -16.62
CA LEU A 210 11.85 -3.85 -17.38
C LEU A 210 11.90 -3.36 -18.83
N ARG A 211 10.74 -3.11 -19.46
CA ARG A 211 10.64 -2.69 -20.87
C ARG A 211 10.83 -1.19 -21.09
N PHE A 212 10.49 -0.34 -20.13
CA PHE A 212 10.41 1.12 -20.29
C PHE A 212 11.37 1.90 -19.38
N ALA A 213 12.58 1.35 -19.15
CA ALA A 213 13.57 1.87 -18.22
C ALA A 213 14.18 3.27 -18.51
N GLY A 214 13.52 4.12 -19.30
CA GLY A 214 13.99 5.47 -19.62
C GLY A 214 12.92 6.48 -20.08
N SER A 215 11.62 6.17 -19.98
CA SER A 215 10.57 7.08 -20.47
C SER A 215 9.92 7.91 -19.36
N VAL A 216 9.78 9.23 -19.59
CA VAL A 216 9.12 10.21 -18.71
C VAL A 216 7.67 9.83 -18.36
N TRP A 217 7.06 8.94 -19.14
CA TRP A 217 5.72 8.39 -18.91
C TRP A 217 5.56 7.74 -17.52
N MET A 218 6.65 7.23 -16.95
CA MET A 218 6.69 6.61 -15.63
C MET A 218 6.32 7.57 -14.49
N LYS A 219 6.67 8.86 -14.60
CA LYS A 219 6.31 9.88 -13.60
C LYS A 219 4.81 10.23 -13.63
N ARG A 220 4.10 9.95 -14.73
CA ARG A 220 2.65 10.19 -14.85
C ARG A 220 1.81 9.00 -14.39
N ALA A 221 2.37 7.79 -14.44
CA ALA A 221 1.66 6.57 -14.04
C ALA A 221 1.30 6.54 -12.54
N SER A 222 2.07 7.24 -11.68
CA SER A 222 1.79 7.34 -10.25
C SER A 222 0.57 8.21 -9.89
N VAL A 223 0.08 9.06 -10.81
CA VAL A 223 -1.11 9.90 -10.58
C VAL A 223 -2.43 9.09 -10.72
N LEU A 224 -2.34 7.95 -11.40
CA LEU A 224 -3.48 7.15 -11.84
C LEU A 224 -4.29 6.51 -10.68
N PRO A 225 -3.66 5.89 -9.65
CA PRO A 225 -4.39 5.37 -8.48
C PRO A 225 -5.21 6.45 -7.75
N ALA A 226 -4.60 7.61 -7.47
CA ALA A 226 -5.23 8.71 -6.74
C ALA A 226 -6.47 9.24 -7.48
N LEU A 227 -6.37 9.41 -8.80
CA LEU A 227 -7.49 9.89 -9.62
C LEU A 227 -8.65 8.89 -9.67
N LEU A 228 -8.36 7.57 -9.69
CA LEU A 228 -9.39 6.54 -9.65
C LEU A 228 -10.11 6.46 -8.29
N LEU A 229 -9.38 6.56 -7.18
CA LEU A 229 -9.97 6.62 -5.84
C LEU A 229 -10.92 7.80 -5.69
N ILE A 230 -10.49 8.99 -6.14
CA ILE A 230 -11.33 10.19 -6.17
C ILE A 230 -12.59 9.96 -7.02
N ALA A 231 -12.44 9.38 -8.21
CA ALA A 231 -13.57 9.08 -9.09
C ALA A 231 -14.58 8.11 -8.45
N ILE A 232 -14.11 7.03 -7.80
CA ILE A 232 -14.99 6.10 -7.08
C ILE A 232 -15.75 6.81 -5.97
N GLY A 233 -15.07 7.63 -5.17
CA GLY A 233 -15.67 8.38 -4.07
C GLY A 233 -16.78 9.31 -4.57
N ILE A 234 -16.51 10.09 -5.61
CA ILE A 234 -17.49 11.02 -6.21
C ILE A 234 -18.66 10.26 -6.84
N LEU A 235 -18.40 9.20 -7.61
CA LEU A 235 -19.44 8.39 -8.26
C LEU A 235 -20.40 7.72 -7.28
N LYS A 236 -20.00 7.57 -6.01
CA LYS A 236 -20.85 7.01 -4.95
C LYS A 236 -21.56 8.07 -4.11
N LEU A 237 -21.12 9.32 -4.16
CA LEU A 237 -21.79 10.46 -3.52
C LEU A 237 -22.90 11.06 -4.38
N LEU A 238 -22.81 10.90 -5.71
CA LEU A 238 -23.81 11.33 -6.69
C LEU A 238 -24.90 10.26 -6.88
#